data_AF-A0A7H8HKE5-F1
#
_entry.id   AF-A0A7H8HKE5-F1
#
_cell.length_a   1.000
_cell.length_b   1.000
_cell.length_c   1.000
_cell.angle_alpha   90.00
_cell.angle_beta   90.00
_cell.angle_gamma   90.00
#
_symmetry.space_group_name_H-M   'P 1'
#
loop_
_entity.id
_entity.type
_entity.pdbx_description
1 polymer ?
#
loop_
_entity_poly.entity_id
_entity_poly.type
_entity_poly.pdbx_seq_one_letter_code
_entity_poly.pdbx_strand_id
1 'polypeptide(L)'
;MKLWAKLSISVAAALGAAALAAPSASAAANPYTAAEACANDFGGSWSYASDGHREVKYGSAKWGDVYLMYNSAHANCVATIKSIDIGTPTYTEAWLWIQGTPDWIGNVGAFKYYAAAKGAANNRCVQYQSYISRTATGAGAYAAGGRLTWGNCG
;
A
#
# COMPACT_ATOMS: atom_id res chain seq x y z
N MET A 1 -34.52 21.85 -79.26
CA MET A 1 -33.80 22.17 -78.01
C MET A 1 -34.44 21.39 -76.87
N LYS A 2 -33.74 20.40 -76.29
CA LYS A 2 -33.98 19.88 -74.94
C LYS A 2 -32.87 18.88 -74.60
N LEU A 3 -31.84 19.37 -73.89
CA LEU A 3 -30.75 18.56 -73.36
C LEU A 3 -31.26 17.68 -72.22
N TRP A 4 -30.87 16.41 -72.18
CA TRP A 4 -31.06 15.52 -71.04
C TRP A 4 -29.78 15.52 -70.20
N ALA A 5 -29.83 16.12 -69.01
CA ALA A 5 -28.74 16.09 -68.06
C ALA A 5 -28.76 14.74 -67.31
N LYS A 6 -27.65 14.01 -67.40
CA LYS A 6 -27.39 12.82 -66.58
C LYS A 6 -26.91 13.27 -65.21
N LEU A 7 -27.65 12.95 -64.15
CA LEU A 7 -27.19 13.11 -62.77
C LEU A 7 -26.41 11.84 -62.36
N SER A 8 -25.10 11.98 -62.21
CA SER A 8 -24.25 10.97 -61.58
C SER A 8 -24.05 11.37 -60.13
N ILE A 9 -24.62 10.63 -59.18
CA ILE A 9 -24.39 10.83 -57.74
C ILE A 9 -23.27 9.88 -57.32
N SER A 10 -22.08 10.43 -57.06
CA SER A 10 -20.97 9.72 -56.45
C SER A 10 -21.20 9.65 -54.94
N VAL A 11 -21.41 8.44 -54.40
CA VAL A 11 -21.44 8.20 -52.95
C VAL A 11 -19.99 8.02 -52.49
N ALA A 12 -19.45 9.05 -51.81
CA ALA A 12 -18.17 8.95 -51.13
C ALA A 12 -18.38 8.34 -49.73
N ALA A 13 -17.91 7.11 -49.52
CA ALA A 13 -17.90 6.47 -48.21
C ALA A 13 -16.74 7.05 -47.37
N ALA A 14 -17.08 7.82 -46.33
CA ALA A 14 -16.10 8.29 -45.35
C ALA A 14 -15.85 7.21 -44.30
N LEU A 15 -14.66 6.60 -44.32
CA LEU A 15 -14.15 5.73 -43.27
C LEU A 15 -13.73 6.60 -42.08
N GLY A 16 -14.59 6.71 -41.07
CA GLY A 16 -14.24 7.33 -39.79
C GLY A 16 -13.32 6.40 -38.98
N ALA A 17 -12.08 6.81 -38.74
CA ALA A 17 -11.18 6.12 -37.82
C ALA A 17 -11.62 6.39 -36.37
N ALA A 18 -12.25 5.40 -35.73
CA ALA A 18 -12.50 5.44 -34.29
C ALA A 18 -11.17 5.21 -33.55
N ALA A 19 -10.58 6.28 -33.01
CA ALA A 19 -9.46 6.16 -32.09
C ALA A 19 -9.96 5.51 -30.79
N LEU A 20 -9.61 4.24 -30.58
CA LEU A 20 -9.77 3.57 -29.30
C LEU A 20 -8.83 4.24 -28.29
N ALA A 21 -9.37 5.11 -27.45
CA ALA A 21 -8.66 5.57 -26.27
C ALA A 21 -8.42 4.34 -25.37
N ALA A 22 -7.19 3.82 -25.36
CA ALA A 22 -6.80 2.80 -24.41
C ALA A 22 -6.91 3.39 -22.99
N PRO A 23 -7.52 2.67 -22.02
CA PRO A 23 -7.53 3.14 -20.65
C PRO A 23 -6.08 3.23 -20.17
N SER A 24 -5.66 4.40 -19.70
CA SER A 24 -4.40 4.55 -18.98
C SER A 24 -4.41 3.57 -17.82
N ALA A 25 -3.46 2.64 -17.78
CA ALA A 25 -3.30 1.71 -16.66
C ALA A 25 -3.09 2.51 -15.37
N SER A 26 -4.16 2.71 -14.60
CA SER A 26 -4.05 3.21 -13.24
C SER A 26 -3.27 2.15 -12.45
N ALA A 27 -2.19 2.56 -11.79
CA ALA A 27 -1.56 1.71 -10.79
C ALA A 27 -2.65 1.25 -9.81
N ALA A 28 -2.81 -0.06 -9.65
CA ALA A 28 -3.80 -0.60 -8.73
C ALA A 28 -3.54 0.00 -7.34
N ALA A 29 -4.51 0.69 -6.77
CA ALA A 29 -4.42 1.14 -5.39
C ALA A 29 -4.54 -0.07 -4.46
N ASN A 30 -3.87 -0.03 -3.31
CA ASN A 30 -4.04 -1.08 -2.32
C ASN A 30 -5.49 -1.03 -1.78
N PRO A 31 -6.24 -2.14 -1.79
CA PRO A 31 -7.62 -2.13 -1.31
C PRO A 31 -7.73 -1.98 0.21
N TYR A 32 -6.61 -2.08 0.96
CA TYR A 32 -6.58 -1.93 2.41
C TYR A 32 -5.96 -0.60 2.81
N THR A 33 -6.66 0.14 3.65
CA THR A 33 -6.05 1.13 4.53
C THR A 33 -5.34 0.44 5.69
N ALA A 34 -4.47 1.16 6.39
CA ALA A 34 -3.78 0.60 7.54
C ALA A 34 -4.68 0.38 8.76
N ALA A 35 -5.77 1.16 8.91
CA ALA A 35 -6.79 0.88 9.92
C ALA A 35 -7.55 -0.42 9.60
N GLU A 36 -7.90 -0.65 8.33
CA GLU A 36 -8.55 -1.90 7.88
C GLU A 36 -7.60 -3.10 8.01
N ALA A 37 -6.31 -2.96 7.71
CA ALA A 37 -5.33 -4.02 7.92
C ALA A 37 -5.28 -4.47 9.38
N CYS A 38 -5.17 -3.52 10.32
CA CYS A 38 -5.18 -3.82 11.74
C CYS A 38 -6.53 -4.40 12.21
N ALA A 39 -7.65 -3.89 11.69
CA ALA A 39 -8.99 -4.39 12.03
C ALA A 39 -9.23 -5.81 11.49
N ASN A 40 -8.76 -6.11 10.27
CA ASN A 40 -8.90 -7.41 9.65
C ASN A 40 -8.13 -8.49 10.42
N ASP A 41 -6.90 -8.18 10.84
CA ASP A 41 -6.03 -9.17 11.49
C ASP A 41 -6.28 -9.27 13.00
N PHE A 42 -6.73 -8.19 13.65
CA PHE A 42 -6.80 -8.12 15.12
C PHE A 42 -8.16 -7.69 15.69
N GLY A 43 -9.14 -7.41 14.83
CA GLY A 43 -10.46 -6.92 15.22
C GLY A 43 -10.46 -5.47 15.72
N GLY A 44 -11.66 -4.93 15.95
CA GLY A 44 -11.88 -3.62 16.54
C GLY A 44 -11.63 -2.43 15.60
N SER A 45 -11.64 -1.23 16.18
CA SER A 45 -11.39 0.02 15.45
C SER A 45 -10.02 0.57 15.79
N TRP A 46 -9.32 1.04 14.75
CA TRP A 46 -7.94 1.50 14.83
C TRP A 46 -7.85 2.93 14.34
N SER A 47 -7.06 3.74 15.03
CA SER A 47 -6.83 5.14 14.72
C SER A 47 -5.34 5.40 14.49
N TYR A 48 -5.04 6.32 13.57
CA TYR A 48 -3.66 6.73 13.28
C TYR A 48 -3.00 7.32 14.52
N ALA A 49 -1.85 6.79 14.90
CA ALA A 49 -1.03 7.41 15.90
C ALA A 49 -0.44 8.72 15.35
N SER A 50 -0.34 9.75 16.19
CA SER A 50 0.32 11.01 15.82
C SER A 50 1.78 10.75 15.41
N ASP A 51 2.29 11.32 14.33
CA ASP A 51 3.64 10.99 13.80
C ASP A 51 3.84 9.47 13.52
N GLY A 52 2.75 8.74 13.27
CA GLY A 52 2.77 7.30 13.05
C GLY A 52 3.04 6.86 11.62
N HIS A 53 3.34 7.75 10.67
CA HIS A 53 3.44 7.40 9.25
C HIS A 53 4.84 7.65 8.67
N ARG A 54 5.37 6.68 7.92
CA ARG A 54 6.59 6.80 7.13
C ARG A 54 6.44 6.11 5.78
N GLU A 55 7.09 6.65 4.76
CA GLU A 55 7.21 5.96 3.47
C GLU A 55 8.25 4.83 3.58
N VAL A 56 7.98 3.72 2.90
CA VAL A 56 8.91 2.58 2.77
C VAL A 56 9.60 2.71 1.42
N LYS A 57 10.89 3.05 1.43
CA LYS A 57 11.64 3.45 0.22
C LYS A 57 12.86 2.58 -0.07
N TYR A 58 13.10 2.36 -1.35
CA TYR A 58 14.38 1.90 -1.89
C TYR A 58 14.99 3.03 -2.73
N GLY A 59 16.02 3.69 -2.21
CA GLY A 59 16.51 4.94 -2.79
C GLY A 59 15.40 6.01 -2.79
N SER A 60 15.13 6.61 -3.95
CA SER A 60 14.02 7.56 -4.12
C SER A 60 12.68 6.89 -4.42
N ALA A 61 12.66 5.59 -4.73
CA ALA A 61 11.44 4.88 -5.11
C ALA A 61 10.62 4.47 -3.88
N LYS A 62 9.34 4.84 -3.86
CA LYS A 62 8.37 4.43 -2.85
C LYS A 62 7.82 3.04 -3.16
N TRP A 63 7.99 2.10 -2.24
CA TRP A 63 7.49 0.72 -2.37
C TRP A 63 6.29 0.46 -1.46
N GLY A 64 6.08 1.31 -0.46
CA GLY A 64 4.91 1.23 0.42
C GLY A 64 4.89 2.35 1.42
N ASP A 65 4.04 2.17 2.41
CA ASP A 65 3.90 3.02 3.58
C ASP A 65 3.83 2.13 4.82
N VAL A 66 4.42 2.59 5.91
CA VAL A 66 4.26 1.96 7.23
C VAL A 66 3.55 2.93 8.15
N TYR A 67 2.55 2.41 8.85
CA TYR A 67 1.71 3.16 9.76
C TYR A 67 1.70 2.54 11.14
N LEU A 68 1.73 3.37 12.16
CA LEU A 68 1.45 3.04 13.53
C LEU A 68 0.01 3.46 13.84
N MET A 69 -0.76 2.50 14.35
CA MET A 69 -2.12 2.65 14.82
C MET A 69 -2.18 2.44 16.32
N TYR A 70 -3.27 2.91 16.91
CA TYR A 70 -3.67 2.60 18.27
C TYR A 70 -5.16 2.28 18.33
N ASN A 71 -5.58 1.58 19.38
CA ASN A 71 -6.99 1.34 19.66
C ASN A 71 -7.35 1.72 21.11
N SER A 72 -8.63 1.61 21.47
CA SER A 72 -9.12 1.94 22.81
C SER A 72 -8.70 0.95 23.90
N ALA A 73 -8.10 -0.19 23.55
CA ALA A 73 -7.57 -1.17 24.48
C ALA A 73 -6.07 -0.97 24.76
N HIS A 74 -5.53 0.21 24.45
CA HIS A 74 -4.12 0.58 24.64
C HIS A 74 -3.15 -0.38 23.93
N ALA A 75 -3.59 -0.95 22.80
CA ALA A 75 -2.73 -1.70 21.90
C ALA A 75 -2.28 -0.81 20.74
N ASN A 76 -1.04 -0.99 20.33
CA ASN A 76 -0.54 -0.48 19.06
C ASN A 76 -0.57 -1.58 18.01
N CYS A 77 -0.84 -1.17 16.77
CA CYS A 77 -0.68 -2.01 15.60
C CYS A 77 0.19 -1.28 14.59
N VAL A 78 1.26 -1.91 14.14
CA VAL A 78 2.02 -1.45 12.97
C VAL A 78 1.45 -2.16 11.74
N ALA A 79 1.22 -1.41 10.66
CA ALA A 79 0.75 -1.94 9.39
C ALA A 79 1.60 -1.41 8.25
N THR A 80 2.17 -2.34 7.48
CA THR A 80 2.91 -2.06 6.25
C THR A 80 1.98 -2.25 5.07
N ILE A 81 1.65 -1.18 4.36
CA ILE A 81 0.78 -1.17 3.18
C ILE A 81 1.64 -1.08 1.92
N LYS A 82 1.52 -2.07 1.04
CA LYS A 82 2.26 -2.07 -0.24
C LYS A 82 1.71 -1.01 -1.18
N SER A 83 2.60 -0.30 -1.87
CA SER A 83 2.27 0.62 -2.98
C SER A 83 2.73 0.08 -4.34
N ILE A 84 3.41 -1.06 -4.34
CA ILE A 84 3.87 -1.80 -5.52
C ILE A 84 3.50 -3.28 -5.37
N ASP A 85 3.49 -4.03 -6.47
CA ASP A 85 3.25 -5.49 -6.47
C ASP A 85 1.98 -5.89 -5.69
N ILE A 86 0.98 -5.01 -5.72
CA ILE A 86 -0.31 -5.17 -5.02
C ILE A 86 -1.05 -6.35 -5.64
N GLY A 87 -1.47 -7.30 -4.81
CA GLY A 87 -2.11 -8.54 -5.23
C GLY A 87 -1.14 -9.70 -5.47
N THR A 88 0.15 -9.42 -5.58
CA THR A 88 1.21 -10.43 -5.73
C THR A 88 1.87 -10.72 -4.39
N PRO A 89 1.98 -11.98 -3.94
CA PRO A 89 2.73 -12.32 -2.73
C PRO A 89 4.20 -11.93 -2.89
N THR A 90 4.65 -10.91 -2.17
CA THR A 90 6.06 -10.54 -2.06
C THR A 90 6.41 -10.30 -0.61
N TYR A 91 7.69 -10.45 -0.28
CA TYR A 91 8.16 -10.33 1.08
C TYR A 91 7.87 -8.95 1.65
N THR A 92 7.12 -8.92 2.75
CA THR A 92 6.66 -7.71 3.44
C THR A 92 6.70 -7.96 4.94
N GLU A 93 7.17 -6.97 5.70
CA GLU A 93 7.33 -7.07 7.14
C GLU A 93 6.69 -5.87 7.85
N ALA A 94 6.14 -6.12 9.04
CA ALA A 94 5.71 -5.10 9.96
C ALA A 94 6.24 -5.43 11.35
N TRP A 95 6.97 -4.50 11.96
CA TRP A 95 7.66 -4.68 13.24
C TRP A 95 7.32 -3.56 14.22
N LEU A 96 7.04 -3.95 15.47
CA LEU A 96 6.74 -3.07 16.59
C LEU A 96 7.65 -3.42 17.77
N TRP A 97 8.37 -2.45 18.31
CA TRP A 97 9.07 -2.62 19.57
C TRP A 97 8.42 -1.77 20.63
N ILE A 98 8.14 -2.38 21.77
CA ILE A 98 7.55 -1.71 22.92
C ILE A 98 8.64 -1.50 23.94
N GLN A 99 8.72 -0.30 24.48
CA GLN A 99 9.75 0.04 25.47
C GLN A 99 9.69 -0.93 26.66
N GLY A 100 10.85 -1.46 27.05
CA GLY A 100 10.97 -2.41 28.15
C GLY A 100 10.55 -3.85 27.83
N THR A 101 10.26 -4.19 26.56
CA THR A 101 10.15 -5.59 26.11
C THR A 101 11.50 -6.07 25.54
N PRO A 102 11.82 -7.37 25.67
CA PRO A 102 13.13 -7.89 25.25
C PRO A 102 13.36 -7.74 23.75
N ASP A 103 12.31 -7.93 22.94
CA ASP A 103 12.43 -8.01 21.49
C ASP A 103 11.30 -7.29 20.74
N TRP A 104 11.52 -7.18 19.43
CA TRP A 104 10.53 -6.74 18.45
C TRP A 104 9.43 -7.77 18.25
N ILE A 105 8.20 -7.28 18.12
CA ILE A 105 7.02 -8.06 17.71
C ILE A 105 6.84 -7.87 16.21
N GLY A 106 6.87 -8.96 15.44
CA GLY A 106 6.86 -8.89 13.99
C GLY A 106 5.86 -9.81 13.32
N ASN A 107 5.47 -9.42 12.11
CA ASN A 107 4.81 -10.29 11.15
C ASN A 107 5.56 -10.19 9.81
N VAL A 108 6.06 -11.33 9.33
CA VAL A 108 7.05 -11.44 8.26
C VAL A 108 6.62 -12.55 7.32
N GLY A 109 6.61 -12.27 6.02
CA GLY A 109 6.23 -13.28 5.04
C GLY A 109 5.95 -12.70 3.66
N ALA A 110 5.50 -13.57 2.75
CA ALA A 110 5.07 -13.17 1.42
C ALA A 110 3.59 -12.73 1.44
N PHE A 111 3.36 -11.41 1.43
CA PHE A 111 2.02 -10.84 1.51
C PHE A 111 1.60 -10.18 0.20
N LYS A 112 0.30 -10.30 -0.11
CA LYS A 112 -0.30 -9.69 -1.31
C LYS A 112 -0.50 -8.19 -1.16
N TYR A 113 -0.86 -7.74 0.03
CA TYR A 113 -1.37 -6.39 0.25
C TYR A 113 -0.69 -5.67 1.40
N TYR A 114 -0.58 -6.34 2.55
CA TYR A 114 0.00 -5.74 3.75
C TYR A 114 0.55 -6.81 4.70
N ALA A 115 1.37 -6.36 5.65
CA ALA A 115 1.67 -7.09 6.88
C ALA A 115 1.25 -6.23 8.07
N ALA A 116 0.78 -6.85 9.16
CA ALA A 116 0.43 -6.14 10.38
C ALA A 116 0.90 -6.89 11.62
N ALA A 117 1.35 -6.16 12.64
CA ALA A 117 1.76 -6.71 13.93
C ALA A 117 1.19 -5.87 15.08
N LYS A 118 0.74 -6.52 16.15
CA LYS A 118 0.09 -5.87 17.30
C LYS A 118 0.85 -6.15 18.60
N GLY A 119 0.92 -5.15 19.48
CA GLY A 119 1.35 -5.34 20.85
C GLY A 119 0.69 -4.37 21.82
N ALA A 120 0.55 -4.77 23.08
CA ALA A 120 -0.02 -3.95 24.14
C ALA A 120 1.05 -3.02 24.72
N ALA A 121 0.89 -1.71 24.52
CA ALA A 121 1.92 -0.72 24.85
C ALA A 121 1.54 0.19 26.03
N ASN A 122 0.50 -0.14 26.79
CA ASN A 122 0.04 0.55 28.01
C ASN A 122 1.13 1.42 28.70
N ASN A 123 1.02 2.75 28.57
CA ASN A 123 1.94 3.74 29.16
C ASN A 123 3.42 3.57 28.76
N ARG A 124 3.71 3.03 27.58
CA ARG A 124 5.07 2.80 27.06
C ARG A 124 5.19 3.43 25.69
N CYS A 125 6.40 3.90 25.37
CA CYS A 125 6.71 4.36 24.04
C CYS A 125 6.94 3.17 23.10
N VAL A 126 6.79 3.40 21.81
CA VAL A 126 7.00 2.39 20.77
C VAL A 126 7.93 2.88 19.66
N GLN A 127 8.62 1.92 19.05
CA GLN A 127 9.29 2.04 17.76
C GLN A 127 8.58 1.14 16.76
N TYR A 128 8.66 1.49 15.48
CA TYR A 128 8.09 0.66 14.42
C TYR A 128 8.95 0.71 13.17
N GLN A 129 8.99 -0.39 12.44
CA GLN A 129 9.68 -0.45 11.15
C GLN A 129 9.02 -1.44 10.21
N SER A 130 9.43 -1.35 8.95
CA SER A 130 8.90 -2.11 7.84
C SER A 130 9.99 -2.37 6.82
N TYR A 131 9.91 -3.54 6.19
CA TYR A 131 10.67 -3.89 5.01
C TYR A 131 9.75 -4.42 3.92
N ILE A 132 10.02 -4.05 2.67
CA ILE A 132 9.36 -4.61 1.48
C ILE A 132 10.43 -5.05 0.50
N SER A 133 10.31 -6.27 -0.01
CA SER A 133 11.05 -6.75 -1.17
C SER A 133 10.08 -7.14 -2.29
N ARG A 134 10.60 -7.11 -3.52
CA ARG A 134 9.86 -7.52 -4.72
C ARG A 134 9.90 -9.03 -4.95
N THR A 135 10.70 -9.76 -4.18
CA THR A 135 10.77 -11.23 -4.23
C THR A 135 9.96 -11.83 -3.08
N ALA A 136 9.43 -13.03 -3.26
CA ALA A 136 8.66 -13.71 -2.22
C ALA A 136 9.52 -14.17 -1.04
N THR A 137 10.80 -14.48 -1.27
CA THR A 137 11.74 -14.96 -0.25
C THR A 137 12.44 -13.83 0.49
N GLY A 138 12.25 -12.59 0.05
CA GLY A 138 13.00 -11.43 0.53
C GLY A 138 14.33 -11.24 -0.18
N ALA A 139 14.94 -12.29 -0.74
CA ALA A 139 16.27 -12.22 -1.36
C ALA A 139 16.44 -11.00 -2.29
N GLY A 140 17.52 -10.23 -2.07
CA GLY A 140 17.89 -9.07 -2.87
C GLY A 140 17.61 -7.73 -2.19
N ALA A 141 17.11 -6.77 -2.96
CA ALA A 141 16.91 -5.39 -2.50
C ALA A 141 15.68 -5.25 -1.60
N TYR A 142 15.83 -4.49 -0.52
CA TYR A 142 14.76 -4.15 0.40
C TYR A 142 14.55 -2.63 0.45
N ALA A 143 13.30 -2.22 0.36
CA ALA A 143 12.87 -0.90 0.80
C ALA A 143 12.64 -0.92 2.31
N ALA A 144 12.99 0.15 3.00
CA ALA A 144 12.83 0.28 4.45
C ALA A 144 12.08 1.56 4.81
N GLY A 145 11.37 1.54 5.94
CA GLY A 145 10.69 2.70 6.51
C GLY A 145 10.33 2.45 7.97
N GLY A 146 10.15 3.51 8.75
CA GLY A 146 9.83 3.41 10.17
C GLY A 146 10.42 4.52 11.02
N ARG A 147 10.24 4.38 12.33
CA ARG A 147 10.84 5.25 13.35
C ARG A 147 11.47 4.38 14.43
N LEU A 148 12.81 4.46 14.52
CA LEU A 148 13.63 3.74 15.50
C LEU A 148 13.94 4.57 16.75
N THR A 149 13.25 5.68 16.93
CA THR A 149 13.27 6.49 18.15
C THR A 149 11.97 6.27 18.92
N TRP A 150 12.07 6.22 20.25
CA TRP A 150 10.92 6.09 21.13
C TRP A 150 9.96 7.28 20.95
N GLY A 151 8.68 6.97 20.74
CA GLY A 151 7.61 7.96 20.65
C GLY A 151 6.25 7.29 20.79
N ASN A 152 5.16 8.04 20.58
CA ASN A 152 3.79 7.53 20.73
C ASN A 152 3.55 6.82 22.07
N CYS A 153 3.96 7.48 23.15
CA CYS A 153 3.85 6.96 24.50
C CYS A 153 2.42 7.18 25.03
N GLY A 154 1.76 6.13 25.50
CA GLY A 154 0.40 6.21 26.07
C GLY A 154 -0.28 4.86 26.14
#